data_AF-A0A938ZPK3-F1
#
_entry.id   AF-A0A938ZPK3-F1
#
_cell.length_a   1.000
_cell.length_b   1.000
_cell.length_c   1.000
_cell.angle_alpha   90.00
_cell.angle_beta   90.00
_cell.angle_gamma   90.00
#
_symmetry.space_group_name_H-M   'P 1'
#
loop_
_entity.id
_entity.type
_entity.pdbx_description
1 polymer ?
#
loop_
_entity_poly.entity_id
_entity_poly.type
_entity_poly.pdbx_seq_one_letter_code
_entity_poly.pdbx_strand_id
1 'polypeptide(L)'
;MFDNICKFLAENFSIDFATWLLGEPISLTELSPSELSLEPIRADALILLESTEVVLHLEFQTQPDSNIPFRMIDYRLRVYRRFPQKQMRQVVIYLVNHLEGRST
;
A
#
# COMPACT_ATOMS: atom_id res chain seq x y z
N MET A 1 -2.06 16.33 -2.06
CA MET A 1 -0.69 16.84 -1.72
C MET A 1 0.04 15.89 -0.78
N PHE A 2 -0.66 15.21 0.14
CA PHE A 2 -0.07 14.15 0.97
C PHE A 2 0.33 12.90 0.17
N ASP A 3 -0.37 12.58 -0.91
CA ASP A 3 -0.16 11.35 -1.69
C ASP A 3 1.26 11.25 -2.26
N ASN A 4 1.77 12.33 -2.87
CA ASN A 4 3.13 12.38 -3.41
C ASN A 4 4.21 12.23 -2.33
N ILE A 5 3.98 12.81 -1.14
CA ILE A 5 4.92 12.72 -0.02
C ILE A 5 4.92 11.29 0.53
N CYS A 6 3.74 10.69 0.70
CA CYS A 6 3.64 9.33 1.23
C CYS A 6 4.22 8.30 0.26
N LYS A 7 3.98 8.50 -1.03
CA LYS A 7 4.62 7.74 -2.10
C LYS A 7 6.14 7.86 -2.02
N PHE A 8 6.66 9.09 -1.98
CA PHE A 8 8.09 9.34 -1.82
C PHE A 8 8.66 8.64 -0.57
N LEU A 9 7.98 8.74 0.58
CA LEU A 9 8.46 8.15 1.82
C LEU A 9 8.50 6.62 1.75
N ALA A 10 7.45 5.98 1.29
CA ALA A 10 7.41 4.52 1.23
C ALA A 10 8.29 3.93 0.12
N GLU A 11 8.60 4.67 -0.94
CA GLU A 11 9.61 4.29 -1.94
C GLU A 11 11.04 4.43 -1.39
N ASN A 12 11.36 5.53 -0.72
CA ASN A 12 12.74 5.82 -0.27
C ASN A 12 13.08 5.14 1.07
N PHE A 13 12.07 4.83 1.89
CA PHE A 13 12.22 4.24 3.22
C PHE A 13 11.43 2.92 3.34
N SER A 14 11.43 2.13 2.26
CA SER A 14 10.65 0.87 2.17
C SER A 14 10.96 -0.11 3.30
N ILE A 15 12.22 -0.19 3.75
CA ILE A 15 12.65 -1.04 4.88
C ILE A 15 12.05 -0.57 6.20
N ASP A 16 11.99 0.75 6.43
CA ASP A 16 11.41 1.30 7.66
C ASP A 16 9.90 1.04 7.71
N PHE A 17 9.20 1.21 6.58
CA PHE A 17 7.78 0.85 6.46
C PHE A 17 7.54 -0.65 6.62
N ALA A 18 8.39 -1.49 6.03
CA ALA A 18 8.31 -2.94 6.20
C ALA A 18 8.46 -3.32 7.67
N THR A 19 9.50 -2.79 8.34
CA THR A 19 9.78 -3.05 9.76
C THR A 19 8.61 -2.61 10.63
N TRP A 20 8.07 -1.42 10.38
CA TRP A 20 6.94 -0.88 11.13
C TRP A 20 5.65 -1.70 10.95
N LEU A 21 5.29 -2.05 9.71
CA LEU A 21 4.00 -2.65 9.38
C LEU A 21 3.98 -4.18 9.49
N LEU A 22 5.14 -4.83 9.32
CA LEU A 22 5.30 -6.28 9.39
C LEU A 22 5.83 -6.73 10.76
N GLY A 23 6.46 -5.84 11.53
CA GLY A 23 7.01 -6.13 12.85
C GLY A 23 8.41 -6.75 12.82
N GLU A 24 8.99 -6.93 11.64
CA GLU A 24 10.33 -7.49 11.45
C GLU A 24 11.05 -6.78 10.29
N PRO A 25 12.38 -6.59 10.39
CA PRO A 25 13.15 -5.94 9.34
C PRO A 25 13.27 -6.86 8.12
N ILE A 26 12.54 -6.52 7.06
CA ILE A 26 12.59 -7.23 5.77
C ILE A 26 13.00 -6.23 4.70
N SER A 27 13.99 -6.61 3.89
CA SER A 27 14.32 -5.87 2.68
C SER A 27 13.24 -6.11 1.63
N LEU A 28 12.51 -5.05 1.27
CA LEU A 28 11.52 -5.08 0.20
C LEU A 28 11.96 -4.23 -0.99
N THR A 29 11.64 -4.69 -2.19
CA THR A 29 11.80 -3.96 -3.45
C THR A 29 10.44 -3.60 -4.04
N GLU A 30 10.36 -2.57 -4.89
CA GLU A 30 9.12 -2.19 -5.55
C GLU A 30 8.65 -3.30 -6.52
N LEU A 31 7.37 -3.64 -6.44
CA LEU A 31 6.67 -4.51 -7.39
C LEU A 31 5.83 -3.63 -8.33
N SER A 32 6.21 -3.57 -9.60
CA SER A 32 5.50 -2.72 -10.55
C SER A 32 4.05 -3.21 -10.78
N PRO A 33 3.03 -2.32 -10.76
CA PRO A 33 1.66 -2.69 -11.10
C PRO A 33 1.51 -3.32 -12.50
N SER A 34 2.39 -2.95 -13.44
CA SER A 34 2.44 -3.54 -14.79
C SER A 34 2.74 -5.04 -14.76
N GLU A 35 3.49 -5.51 -13.76
CA GLU A 35 3.78 -6.94 -13.58
C GLU A 35 2.54 -7.73 -13.14
N LEU A 36 1.50 -7.06 -12.63
CA LEU A 36 0.21 -7.64 -12.28
C LEU A 36 -0.78 -7.69 -13.48
N SER A 37 -0.31 -7.36 -14.70
CA SER A 37 -0.97 -7.66 -15.99
C SER A 37 -2.35 -7.04 -16.23
N LEU A 38 -2.67 -5.89 -15.62
CA LEU A 38 -3.94 -5.18 -15.81
C LEU A 38 -3.74 -3.67 -15.58
N GLU A 39 -4.56 -2.83 -16.23
CA GLU A 39 -4.63 -1.40 -15.88
C GLU A 39 -4.89 -1.29 -14.36
N PRO A 40 -4.07 -0.52 -13.63
CA PRO A 40 -4.31 -0.29 -12.21
C PRO A 40 -5.70 0.35 -12.05
N ILE A 41 -6.47 -0.10 -11.05
CA ILE A 41 -7.58 0.72 -10.57
C ILE A 41 -6.91 2.01 -10.07
N ARG A 42 -7.10 3.13 -10.78
CA ARG A 42 -6.36 4.38 -10.55
C ARG A 42 -6.29 4.68 -9.05
N ALA A 43 -5.11 4.46 -8.50
CA ALA A 43 -4.80 4.70 -7.10
C ALA A 43 -3.52 5.53 -7.09
N ASP A 44 -3.67 6.81 -6.79
CA ASP A 44 -2.55 7.76 -6.81
C ASP A 44 -1.54 7.47 -5.67
N ALA A 45 -1.92 6.62 -4.70
CA ALA A 45 -1.14 6.27 -3.53
C ALA A 45 -0.94 4.74 -3.35
N LEU A 46 -1.08 3.94 -4.42
CA LEU A 46 -0.78 2.50 -4.38
C LEU A 46 0.72 2.26 -4.34
N ILE A 47 1.16 1.49 -3.36
CA ILE A 47 2.54 1.05 -3.23
C ILE A 47 2.55 -0.46 -3.01
N LEU A 48 3.29 -1.16 -3.85
CA LEU A 48 3.49 -2.59 -3.76
C LEU A 48 4.97 -2.84 -3.54
N LEU A 49 5.28 -3.46 -2.41
CA LEU A 49 6.63 -3.82 -2.01
C LEU A 49 6.69 -5.34 -1.86
N GLU A 50 7.76 -5.97 -2.30
CA GLU A 50 7.90 -7.42 -2.22
C GLU A 50 9.28 -7.89 -1.75
N SER A 51 9.29 -9.08 -1.16
CA SER A 51 10.46 -9.92 -0.92
C SER A 51 10.23 -11.29 -1.55
N THR A 52 11.07 -12.27 -1.24
CA THR A 52 10.90 -13.67 -1.63
C THR A 52 9.58 -14.27 -1.11
N GLU A 53 9.15 -13.89 0.10
CA GLU A 53 8.04 -14.56 0.79
C GLU A 53 6.81 -13.68 0.99
N VAL A 54 6.97 -12.35 0.98
CA VAL A 54 5.91 -11.41 1.34
C VAL A 54 5.71 -10.36 0.24
N VAL A 55 4.46 -10.00 -0.01
CA VAL A 55 4.05 -8.78 -0.70
C VAL A 55 3.33 -7.87 0.29
N LEU A 56 3.85 -6.66 0.49
CA LEU A 56 3.21 -5.60 1.24
C LEU A 56 2.48 -4.67 0.26
N HIS A 57 1.18 -4.57 0.41
CA HIS A 57 0.34 -3.62 -0.30
C HIS A 57 -0.07 -2.50 0.65
N LEU A 58 0.36 -1.29 0.33
CA LEU A 58 0.11 -0.11 1.12
C LEU A 58 -0.66 0.93 0.29
N GLU A 59 -1.73 1.45 0.86
CA GLU A 59 -2.44 2.63 0.35
C GLU A 59 -2.51 3.72 1.43
N PHE A 60 -2.42 4.98 1.01
CA PHE A 60 -2.66 6.14 1.86
C PHE A 60 -3.99 6.80 1.49
N GLN A 61 -4.74 7.22 2.49
CA GLN A 61 -6.03 7.90 2.31
C GLN A 61 -6.11 9.12 3.22
N THR A 62 -6.60 10.24 2.70
CA THR A 62 -6.86 11.45 3.52
C THR A 62 -8.33 11.55 3.93
N GLN A 63 -9.20 10.81 3.24
CA GLN A 63 -10.64 10.72 3.49
C GLN A 63 -11.07 9.25 3.37
N PRO A 64 -12.12 8.82 4.09
CA PRO A 64 -12.71 7.50 3.88
C PRO A 64 -13.19 7.32 2.44
N ASP A 65 -12.80 6.22 1.80
CA ASP A 65 -13.27 5.84 0.47
C ASP A 65 -13.92 4.46 0.54
N SER A 66 -15.21 4.39 0.18
CA SER A 66 -15.99 3.15 0.20
C SER A 66 -15.48 2.08 -0.76
N ASN A 67 -14.66 2.44 -1.74
CA ASN A 67 -14.07 1.51 -2.69
C ASN A 67 -12.79 0.83 -2.17
N ILE A 68 -12.23 1.28 -1.05
CA ILE A 68 -11.01 0.69 -0.46
C ILE A 68 -11.12 -0.84 -0.28
N PRO A 69 -12.20 -1.39 0.33
CA PRO A 69 -12.31 -2.83 0.52
C PRO A 69 -12.27 -3.61 -0.79
N PHE A 70 -12.92 -3.08 -1.84
CA PHE A 70 -12.92 -3.69 -3.17
C PHE A 70 -11.54 -3.64 -3.82
N ARG A 71 -10.84 -2.49 -3.75
CA ARG A 71 -9.46 -2.39 -4.25
C ARG A 71 -8.52 -3.35 -3.53
N MET A 72 -8.63 -3.45 -2.21
CA MET A 72 -7.81 -4.38 -1.42
C MET A 72 -8.00 -5.82 -1.89
N ILE A 73 -9.24 -6.30 -2.02
CA ILE A 73 -9.46 -7.68 -2.47
C ILE A 73 -9.05 -7.89 -3.93
N ASP A 74 -9.24 -6.91 -4.81
CA ASP A 74 -8.82 -6.99 -6.20
C ASP A 74 -7.29 -7.17 -6.32
N TYR A 75 -6.51 -6.32 -5.64
CA TYR A 75 -5.05 -6.47 -5.60
C TYR A 75 -4.61 -7.78 -4.94
N ARG A 76 -5.33 -8.26 -3.92
CA ARG A 76 -5.04 -9.56 -3.31
C ARG A 76 -5.14 -10.70 -4.30
N LEU A 77 -6.21 -10.72 -5.10
CA LEU A 77 -6.41 -11.73 -6.14
C LEU A 77 -5.39 -11.61 -7.26
N ARG A 78 -5.04 -10.38 -7.69
CA ARG A 78 -4.00 -10.14 -8.71
C ARG A 78 -2.64 -10.68 -8.27
N VAL A 79 -2.21 -10.34 -7.05
CA VAL A 79 -0.94 -10.83 -6.48
C VAL A 79 -0.97 -12.36 -6.33
N TYR A 80 -2.06 -12.94 -5.83
CA TYR A 80 -2.16 -14.40 -5.67
C TYR A 80 -2.06 -15.15 -7.00
N ARG A 81 -2.64 -14.63 -8.08
CA ARG A 81 -2.53 -15.23 -9.42
C ARG A 81 -1.07 -15.30 -9.90
N ARG A 82 -0.27 -14.28 -9.58
CA ARG A 82 1.13 -14.19 -10.03
C ARG A 82 2.12 -14.88 -9.08
N PHE A 83 1.88 -14.74 -7.79
CA PHE A 83 2.75 -15.18 -6.70
C PHE A 83 1.94 -15.96 -5.65
N PRO A 84 1.40 -17.15 -6.00
CA PRO A 84 0.49 -17.88 -5.11
C PRO A 84 1.13 -18.32 -3.79
N GLN A 85 2.46 -18.43 -3.78
CA GLN A 85 3.24 -18.86 -2.62
C GLN A 85 3.53 -17.72 -1.64
N LYS A 86 3.46 -16.47 -2.10
CA LYS A 86 3.79 -15.31 -1.27
C LYS A 86 2.62 -14.97 -0.35
N GLN A 87 2.93 -14.72 0.91
CA GLN A 87 1.99 -14.10 1.83
C GLN A 87 1.77 -12.65 1.41
N MET A 88 0.56 -12.14 1.64
CA MET A 88 0.26 -10.73 1.37
C MET A 88 -0.25 -10.04 2.61
N ARG A 89 0.31 -8.87 2.88
CA ARG A 89 -0.11 -7.99 3.97
C ARG A 89 -0.64 -6.71 3.35
N GLN A 90 -1.84 -6.31 3.77
CA GLN A 90 -2.53 -5.16 3.20
C GLN A 90 -2.80 -4.14 4.30
N VAL A 91 -2.36 -2.91 4.08
CA VAL A 91 -2.49 -1.83 5.04
C VAL A 91 -3.01 -0.60 4.33
N VAL A 92 -3.99 0.04 4.96
CA VAL A 92 -4.47 1.36 4.54
C VAL A 92 -4.20 2.33 5.68
N ILE A 93 -3.43 3.38 5.41
CA ILE A 93 -3.09 4.41 6.39
C ILE A 93 -3.98 5.63 6.13
N TYR A 94 -4.77 5.99 7.13
CA TYR A 94 -5.60 7.19 7.08
C TYR A 94 -4.88 8.38 7.72
N LEU A 95 -4.56 9.38 6.91
CA LEU A 95 -3.93 10.62 7.33
C LEU A 95 -4.99 11.67 7.61
N VAL A 96 -5.41 11.75 8.87
CA VAL A 96 -6.37 12.75 9.34
C VAL A 96 -5.66 14.05 9.68
N ASN A 97 -6.06 15.14 9.03
CA ASN A 97 -5.60 16.46 9.42
C ASN A 97 -6.40 16.92 10.65
N HIS A 98 -5.74 17.20 11.77
CA HIS A 98 -6.40 17.49 13.05
C HIS A 98 -7.09 18.88 13.09
N LEU A 99 -7.04 19.68 12.02
CA LEU A 99 -7.44 21.09 12.06
C LEU A 99 -8.92 21.40 11.73
N GLU A 100 -9.75 20.42 11.36
CA GLU A 100 -11.19 20.65 11.08
C GLU A 100 -12.13 20.13 12.18
N GLY A 101 -11.75 20.33 13.45
CA GLY A 101 -12.49 19.77 14.60
C GLY A 101 -12.66 20.69 15.81
N ARG A 102 -12.47 22.01 15.67
CA ARG A 102 -12.83 22.98 16.71
C ARG A 102 -13.69 24.10 16.16
N SER A 103 -14.91 23.75 15.78
CA SER A 103 -16.05 24.65 15.87
C SER A 103 -17.02 23.99 16.85
N THR A 104 -16.78 24.22 18.15
CA THR A 104 -17.80 24.12 19.19
C THR A 104 -18.81 25.25 19.03
#